data_AF-A0A2A6B8K9-F1
#
_entry.id   AF-A0A2A6B8K9-F1
#
_cell.length_a   1.000
_cell.length_b   1.000
_cell.length_c   1.000
_cell.angle_alpha   90.00
_cell.angle_beta   90.00
_cell.angle_gamma   90.00
#
_symmetry.space_group_name_H-M   'P 1'
#
loop_
_entity.id
_entity.type
_entity.pdbx_description
1 polymer ?
#
loop_
_entity_poly.entity_id
_entity_poly.type
_entity_poly.pdbx_seq_one_letter_code
_entity_poly.pdbx_strand_id
1 'polypeptide(L)'
;MRSLFILVILGFAVGTRVNFNNRCSYRVEVIRTENGRAPVQQAVLNPGQTSGGDFKSNGMNFKNGWNGKTLDEFSFNAFSGLDFYDLSVIVGYDTPMQISSNKGGCTVTCRNSRCPDAYLFPTDDTKTRSVSTGGTFTVTFCP
;
A
#
# COMPACT_ATOMS: atom_id res chain seq x y z
N MET A 1 -14.85 -44.74 24.75
CA MET A 1 -13.82 -43.71 24.50
C MET A 1 -14.41 -42.72 23.50
N ARG A 2 -14.84 -41.54 23.96
CA ARG A 2 -15.39 -40.50 23.07
C ARG A 2 -14.21 -39.80 22.40
N SER A 3 -14.00 -40.07 21.12
CA SER A 3 -12.92 -39.46 20.34
C SER A 3 -13.24 -37.97 20.17
N LEU A 4 -12.49 -37.11 20.85
CA LEU A 4 -12.59 -35.67 20.73
C LEU A 4 -11.86 -35.26 19.44
N PHE A 5 -12.62 -35.03 18.37
CA PHE A 5 -12.07 -34.43 17.15
C PHE A 5 -11.75 -32.96 17.43
N ILE A 6 -10.48 -32.68 17.75
CA ILE A 6 -9.95 -31.32 17.79
C ILE A 6 -9.87 -30.83 16.34
N LEU A 7 -10.88 -30.05 15.92
CA LEU A 7 -10.85 -29.33 14.66
C LEU A 7 -9.81 -28.21 14.79
N VAL A 8 -8.59 -28.47 14.35
CA VAL A 8 -7.57 -27.43 14.20
C VAL A 8 -8.03 -26.51 13.05
N ILE A 9 -8.72 -25.44 13.40
CA ILE A 9 -8.93 -24.33 12.47
C ILE A 9 -7.57 -23.69 12.28
N LEU A 10 -6.82 -24.11 11.25
CA LEU A 10 -5.69 -23.33 10.75
C LEU A 10 -6.27 -21.98 10.32
N GLY A 11 -6.16 -20.99 11.20
CA GLY A 11 -6.40 -19.61 10.87
C GLY A 11 -5.39 -19.23 9.80
N PHE A 12 -5.79 -19.33 8.53
CA PHE A 12 -5.05 -18.69 7.45
C PHE A 12 -5.08 -17.20 7.77
N ALA A 13 -3.94 -16.64 8.18
CA ALA A 13 -3.77 -15.20 8.23
C ALA A 13 -3.96 -14.69 6.80
N VAL A 14 -5.18 -14.29 6.47
CA VAL A 14 -5.52 -13.67 5.19
C VAL A 14 -4.78 -12.34 5.16
N GLY A 15 -3.85 -12.19 4.23
CA GLY A 15 -3.11 -10.93 4.06
C GLY A 15 -4.05 -9.79 3.69
N THR A 16 -3.59 -8.56 3.87
CA THR A 16 -4.29 -7.37 3.39
C THR A 16 -4.10 -7.27 1.88
N ARG A 17 -5.20 -7.04 1.15
CA ARG A 17 -5.14 -6.86 -0.30
C ARG A 17 -4.81 -5.41 -0.66
N VAL A 18 -3.92 -5.22 -1.63
CA VAL A 18 -3.75 -3.92 -2.30
C VAL A 18 -4.09 -4.09 -3.78
N ASN A 19 -5.07 -3.33 -4.25
CA ASN A 19 -5.38 -3.18 -5.67
C ASN A 19 -4.64 -1.96 -6.22
N PHE A 20 -3.94 -2.12 -7.33
CA PHE A 20 -3.28 -1.05 -8.07
C PHE A 20 -4.16 -0.69 -9.27
N ASN A 21 -4.49 0.59 -9.41
CA ASN A 21 -5.34 1.13 -10.46
C ASN A 21 -4.60 2.20 -11.24
N ASN A 22 -4.27 1.92 -12.51
CA ASN A 22 -3.62 2.89 -13.37
C ASN A 22 -4.65 3.77 -14.07
N ARG A 23 -4.81 5.02 -13.61
CA ARG A 23 -5.61 6.04 -14.31
C ARG A 23 -4.75 7.04 -15.08
N CYS A 24 -3.44 6.83 -15.13
CA CYS A 24 -2.55 7.65 -15.96
C CYS A 24 -2.83 7.38 -17.44
N SER A 25 -2.50 8.36 -18.29
CA SER A 25 -2.50 8.19 -19.75
C SER A 25 -1.31 7.37 -20.26
N TYR A 26 -0.41 6.96 -19.36
CA TYR A 26 0.81 6.22 -19.65
C TYR A 26 0.90 4.90 -18.85
N ARG A 27 1.82 4.04 -19.25
CA ARG A 27 2.10 2.76 -18.59
C ARG A 27 2.72 2.98 -17.21
N VAL A 28 2.21 2.30 -16.19
CA VAL A 28 2.75 2.27 -14.84
C VAL A 28 3.44 0.94 -14.58
N GLU A 29 4.66 0.99 -14.06
CA GLU A 29 5.41 -0.17 -13.59
C GLU A 29 5.40 -0.14 -12.07
N VAL A 30 4.57 -0.97 -11.43
CA VAL A 30 4.45 -0.99 -9.98
C VAL A 30 5.65 -1.72 -9.40
N ILE A 31 6.55 -0.99 -8.75
CA ILE A 31 7.72 -1.56 -8.07
C ILE A 31 7.45 -1.60 -6.57
N ARG A 32 7.58 -2.79 -5.98
CA ARG A 32 7.47 -3.00 -4.53
C ARG A 32 8.87 -3.05 -3.92
N THR A 33 9.10 -2.25 -2.88
CA THR A 33 10.25 -2.39 -1.98
C THR A 33 9.75 -2.86 -0.63
N GLU A 34 10.22 -4.00 -0.14
CA GLU A 34 9.78 -4.62 1.10
C GLU A 34 10.97 -4.78 2.07
N ASN A 35 10.77 -4.50 3.35
CA ASN A 35 11.85 -4.56 4.34
C ASN A 35 12.48 -5.95 4.39
N GLY A 36 13.82 -5.98 4.31
CA GLY A 36 14.61 -7.21 4.31
C GLY A 36 14.54 -8.01 3.01
N ARG A 37 14.00 -7.45 1.92
CA ARG A 37 13.88 -8.14 0.63
C ARG A 37 14.38 -7.28 -0.53
N ALA A 38 14.83 -7.95 -1.60
CA ALA A 38 15.15 -7.28 -2.85
C ALA A 38 13.87 -6.67 -3.47
N PRO A 39 13.93 -5.45 -4.05
CA PRO A 39 12.79 -4.87 -4.72
C PRO A 39 12.36 -5.72 -5.93
N VAL A 40 11.06 -5.71 -6.23
CA VAL A 40 10.47 -6.49 -7.33
C VAL A 40 9.51 -5.66 -8.16
N GLN A 41 9.37 -6.00 -9.44
CA GLN A 41 8.26 -5.51 -10.26
C GLN A 41 6.99 -6.30 -9.91
N GLN A 42 6.10 -5.67 -9.15
CA GLN A 42 4.85 -6.25 -8.67
C GLN A 42 3.81 -6.39 -9.80
N ALA A 43 3.75 -5.41 -10.71
CA ALA A 43 2.84 -5.39 -11.84
C ALA A 43 3.31 -4.42 -12.93
N VAL A 44 2.80 -4.61 -14.14
CA VAL A 44 2.88 -3.65 -15.24
C VAL A 44 1.45 -3.37 -15.70
N LEU A 45 1.05 -2.11 -15.71
CA LEU A 45 -0.32 -1.68 -15.97
C LEU A 45 -0.33 -0.68 -17.13
N ASN A 46 -0.95 -1.05 -18.25
CA ASN A 46 -1.32 -0.09 -19.29
C ASN A 46 -2.43 0.86 -18.78
N PRO A 47 -2.68 2.00 -19.45
CA PRO A 47 -3.75 2.92 -19.08
C PRO A 47 -5.09 2.21 -18.87
N GLY A 48 -5.74 2.48 -17.75
CA GLY A 48 -7.03 1.89 -17.36
C GLY A 48 -6.95 0.48 -16.76
N GLN A 49 -5.77 -0.13 -16.68
CA GLN A 49 -5.63 -1.48 -16.11
C GLN A 49 -5.53 -1.47 -14.59
N THR A 50 -5.99 -2.57 -14.00
CA THR A 50 -5.85 -2.86 -12.57
C THR A 50 -5.14 -4.19 -12.35
N SER A 51 -4.48 -4.32 -11.20
CA SER A 51 -3.95 -5.59 -10.68
C SER A 51 -4.04 -5.56 -9.15
N GLY A 52 -3.74 -6.66 -8.48
CA GLY A 52 -3.67 -6.66 -7.02
C GLY A 52 -2.86 -7.83 -6.47
N GLY A 53 -2.48 -7.69 -5.21
CA GLY A 53 -1.76 -8.72 -4.45
C GLY A 53 -2.18 -8.72 -2.99
N ASP A 54 -1.96 -9.83 -2.31
CA ASP A 54 -2.21 -9.98 -0.89
C ASP A 54 -0.87 -9.93 -0.14
N PHE A 55 -0.78 -9.05 0.86
CA PHE A 55 0.45 -8.75 1.59
C PHE A 55 0.28 -9.10 3.06
N LYS A 56 1.31 -9.72 3.64
CA LYS A 56 1.33 -10.12 5.06
C LYS A 56 2.11 -9.10 5.88
N SER A 57 2.26 -9.37 7.17
CA SER A 57 2.97 -8.51 8.12
C SER A 57 4.39 -8.17 7.65
N ASN A 58 4.59 -6.93 7.21
CA ASN A 58 5.87 -6.29 6.92
C ASN A 58 5.67 -4.81 6.57
N GLY A 59 6.75 -4.03 6.59
CA GLY A 59 6.81 -2.70 6.00
C GLY A 59 7.20 -2.76 4.51
N MET A 60 6.50 -2.01 3.67
CA MET A 60 6.79 -1.90 2.24
C MET A 60 6.29 -0.59 1.65
N ASN A 61 6.86 -0.20 0.50
CA ASN A 61 6.30 0.85 -0.35
C ASN A 61 6.10 0.37 -1.77
N PHE A 62 5.14 0.98 -2.46
CA PHE A 62 4.96 0.86 -3.90
C PHE A 62 5.17 2.21 -4.59
N LYS A 63 5.66 2.16 -5.82
CA LYS A 63 6.00 3.33 -6.64
C LYS A 63 5.89 3.00 -8.13
N ASN A 64 5.82 4.04 -8.95
CA ASN A 64 5.86 3.91 -10.41
C ASN A 64 7.31 3.95 -10.92
N GLY A 65 7.81 2.82 -11.42
CA GLY A 65 9.16 2.65 -11.95
C GLY A 65 10.21 2.40 -10.86
N TRP A 66 11.35 1.84 -11.28
CA TRP A 66 12.45 1.47 -10.36
C TRP A 66 13.06 2.66 -9.62
N ASN A 67 12.99 3.84 -10.22
CA ASN A 67 13.46 5.11 -9.66
C ASN A 67 12.30 6.03 -9.27
N GLY A 68 11.11 5.47 -9.05
CA GLY A 68 9.92 6.21 -8.65
C GLY A 68 10.13 6.98 -7.35
N LYS A 69 9.61 8.20 -7.29
CA LYS A 69 9.85 9.14 -6.17
C LYS A 69 8.64 9.37 -5.29
N THR A 70 7.43 9.40 -5.86
CA THR A 70 6.22 9.35 -5.05
C THR A 70 6.07 7.93 -4.51
N LEU A 71 6.00 7.79 -3.19
CA LEU A 71 5.84 6.50 -2.52
C LEU A 71 4.43 6.43 -1.92
N ASP A 72 3.75 5.30 -2.10
CA ASP A 72 2.76 4.84 -1.13
C ASP A 72 3.46 3.92 -0.14
N GLU A 73 3.24 4.13 1.16
CA GLU A 73 3.95 3.41 2.21
C GLU A 73 2.92 2.64 3.05
N PHE A 74 3.26 1.40 3.41
CA PHE A 74 2.42 0.51 4.17
C PHE A 74 3.22 -0.23 5.24
N SER A 75 2.61 -0.43 6.40
CA SER A 75 3.02 -1.44 7.39
C SER A 75 1.83 -2.31 7.73
N PHE A 76 1.79 -3.53 7.21
CA PHE A 76 0.66 -4.44 7.39
C PHE A 76 0.75 -5.24 8.68
N ASN A 77 -0.41 -5.57 9.26
CA ASN A 77 -0.57 -6.34 10.49
C ASN A 77 0.49 -5.97 11.55
N ALA A 78 0.62 -4.68 11.81
CA ALA A 78 1.60 -4.09 12.68
C ALA A 78 1.04 -3.97 14.11
N PHE A 79 1.52 -2.98 14.87
CA PHE A 79 1.10 -2.76 16.26
C PHE A 79 -0.44 -2.73 16.39
N SER A 80 -0.97 -3.44 17.39
CA SER A 80 -2.41 -3.54 17.68
C SER A 80 -3.27 -4.13 16.55
N GLY A 81 -2.68 -4.90 15.62
CA GLY A 81 -3.43 -5.47 14.50
C GLY A 81 -3.94 -4.40 13.53
N LEU A 82 -3.16 -3.34 13.35
CA LEU A 82 -3.44 -2.25 12.43
C LEU A 82 -2.60 -2.36 11.16
N ASP A 83 -3.16 -1.86 10.07
CA ASP A 83 -2.43 -1.52 8.86
C ASP A 83 -2.19 -0.01 8.87
N PHE A 84 -0.93 0.39 8.87
CA PHE A 84 -0.54 1.79 8.74
C PHE A 84 -0.26 2.12 7.29
N TYR A 85 -0.64 3.31 6.86
CA TYR A 85 -0.41 3.77 5.49
C TYR A 85 -0.27 5.30 5.41
N ASP A 86 0.48 5.74 4.42
CA ASP A 86 0.66 7.15 4.07
C ASP A 86 1.20 7.29 2.63
N LEU A 87 1.27 8.54 2.18
CA LEU A 87 2.01 8.90 0.98
C LEU A 87 3.27 9.64 1.41
N SER A 88 4.34 9.52 0.63
CA SER A 88 5.59 10.22 0.88
C SER A 88 6.19 10.80 -0.40
N VAL A 89 6.64 12.05 -0.30
CA VAL A 89 7.39 12.75 -1.34
C VAL A 89 8.74 13.26 -0.82
N ILE A 90 9.22 12.70 0.30
CA ILE A 90 10.53 13.04 0.91
C ILE A 90 11.66 12.88 -0.12
N VAL A 91 11.58 11.81 -0.93
CA VAL A 91 12.58 11.50 -1.97
C VAL A 91 12.29 12.16 -3.33
N GLY A 92 11.23 12.98 -3.39
CA GLY A 92 10.77 13.72 -4.56
C GLY A 92 9.35 13.34 -4.98
N TYR A 93 8.90 13.90 -6.09
CA TYR A 93 7.57 13.68 -6.65
C TYR A 93 7.67 13.44 -8.16
N ASP A 94 6.96 12.44 -8.67
CA ASP A 94 6.91 12.12 -10.10
C ASP A 94 5.56 11.58 -10.59
N THR A 95 4.85 10.81 -9.78
CA THR A 95 3.54 10.24 -10.12
C THR A 95 2.49 10.68 -9.10
N PRO A 96 1.35 11.28 -9.52
CA PRO A 96 0.23 11.53 -8.61
C PRO A 96 -0.36 10.22 -8.09
N MET A 97 -0.64 10.14 -6.79
CA MET A 97 -1.08 8.89 -6.15
C MET A 97 -2.17 9.15 -5.10
N GLN A 98 -3.05 8.17 -4.89
CA GLN A 98 -4.08 8.15 -3.85
C GLN A 98 -4.16 6.77 -3.23
N ILE A 99 -4.37 6.73 -1.91
CA ILE A 99 -4.68 5.50 -1.16
C ILE A 99 -6.08 5.64 -0.57
N SER A 100 -6.92 4.63 -0.79
CA SER A 100 -8.20 4.46 -0.10
C SER A 100 -8.35 3.03 0.44
N SER A 101 -9.21 2.83 1.43
CA SER A 101 -9.47 1.53 2.05
C SER A 101 -10.96 1.24 2.15
N ASN A 102 -11.36 -0.02 1.93
CA ASN A 102 -12.74 -0.47 2.15
C ASN A 102 -13.06 -0.68 3.65
N LYS A 103 -12.06 -0.59 4.52
CA LYS A 103 -12.20 -0.66 5.99
C LYS A 103 -12.54 0.70 6.62
N GLY A 104 -12.74 1.74 5.79
CA GLY A 104 -12.90 3.13 6.24
C GLY A 104 -11.56 3.85 6.37
N GLY A 105 -11.51 4.88 7.21
CA GLY A 105 -10.31 5.72 7.36
C GLY A 105 -10.20 6.84 6.31
N CYS A 106 -9.15 7.65 6.42
CA CYS A 106 -8.92 8.78 5.53
C CYS A 106 -8.42 8.31 4.16
N THR A 107 -9.05 8.78 3.08
CA THR A 107 -8.42 8.73 1.76
C THR A 107 -7.35 9.81 1.71
N VAL A 108 -6.11 9.44 1.38
CA VAL A 108 -4.98 10.37 1.24
C VAL A 108 -4.64 10.53 -0.24
N THR A 109 -4.45 11.78 -0.70
CA THR A 109 -4.21 12.06 -2.12
C THR A 109 -3.09 13.07 -2.34
N CYS A 110 -2.10 12.72 -3.16
CA CYS A 110 -0.99 13.58 -3.51
C CYS A 110 -0.94 13.86 -5.02
N ARG A 111 -1.14 15.13 -5.41
CA ARG A 111 -1.11 15.58 -6.82
C ARG A 111 0.00 16.57 -7.17
N ASN A 112 0.90 16.84 -6.23
CA ASN A 112 2.06 17.71 -6.45
C ASN A 112 3.14 17.47 -5.39
N SER A 113 4.32 18.06 -5.58
CA SER A 113 5.50 17.89 -4.72
C SER A 113 5.40 18.52 -3.32
N ARG A 114 4.30 19.21 -2.99
CA ARG A 114 4.05 19.84 -1.68
C ARG A 114 2.64 19.52 -1.18
N CYS A 115 2.13 18.32 -1.51
CA CYS A 115 0.77 17.96 -1.17
C CYS A 115 0.63 17.81 0.37
N PRO A 116 -0.46 18.31 0.97
CA PRO A 116 -0.63 18.32 2.42
C PRO A 116 -0.87 16.93 3.02
N ASP A 117 -1.21 15.95 2.18
CA ASP A 117 -1.54 14.57 2.58
C ASP A 117 -0.33 13.63 2.61
N ALA A 118 0.86 14.07 2.17
CA ALA A 118 2.06 13.24 2.14
C ALA A 118 3.15 13.78 3.07
N TYR A 119 4.04 12.89 3.50
CA TYR A 119 5.28 13.27 4.16
C TYR A 119 6.11 14.17 3.25
N LEU A 120 6.39 15.39 3.71
CA LEU A 120 7.26 16.34 3.02
C LEU A 120 8.71 16.31 3.52
N PHE A 121 8.91 15.83 4.75
CA PHE A 121 10.21 15.70 5.42
C PHE A 121 10.15 14.59 6.48
N PRO A 122 11.30 14.04 6.94
CA PRO A 122 11.34 12.84 7.78
C PRO A 122 10.59 12.88 9.11
N THR A 123 10.32 14.07 9.66
CA THR A 123 9.63 14.25 10.95
C THR A 123 8.22 14.81 10.78
N ASP A 124 7.62 14.66 9.59
CA ASP A 124 6.23 15.06 9.32
C ASP A 124 5.24 13.99 9.80
N ASP A 125 5.32 13.62 11.08
CA ASP A 125 4.64 12.42 11.64
C ASP A 125 3.11 12.50 11.68
N THR A 126 2.54 13.58 11.15
CA THR A 126 1.09 13.84 11.13
C THR A 126 0.35 13.16 9.98
N LYS A 127 1.07 12.55 9.03
CA LYS A 127 0.51 12.02 7.78
C LYS A 127 0.11 10.55 7.86
N THR A 128 0.74 9.79 8.76
CA THR A 128 0.41 8.38 8.97
C THR A 128 -1.06 8.21 9.33
N ARG A 129 -1.73 7.30 8.61
CA ARG A 129 -3.09 6.85 8.88
C ARG A 129 -3.08 5.38 9.25
N SER A 130 -4.17 4.91 9.83
CA SER A 130 -4.32 3.49 10.19
C SER A 130 -5.75 3.02 10.04
N VAL A 131 -5.91 1.75 9.73
CA VAL A 131 -7.19 1.00 9.80
C VAL A 131 -6.93 -0.37 10.41
N SER A 132 -8.00 -1.08 10.80
CA SER A 132 -7.86 -2.49 11.23
C SER A 132 -7.31 -3.36 10.11
N THR A 133 -6.39 -4.27 10.45
CA THR A 133 -5.72 -5.18 9.52
C THR A 133 -6.68 -6.00 8.66
N GLY A 134 -6.25 -6.32 7.44
CA GLY A 134 -7.00 -7.05 6.43
C GLY A 134 -7.84 -6.13 5.54
N GLY A 135 -8.81 -6.72 4.82
CA GLY A 135 -9.63 -5.97 3.86
C GLY A 135 -8.86 -5.61 2.59
N THR A 136 -9.17 -4.47 2.00
CA THR A 136 -8.63 -4.07 0.70
C THR A 136 -8.34 -2.58 0.63
N PHE A 137 -7.10 -2.25 0.31
CA PHE A 137 -6.68 -0.93 -0.13
C PHE A 137 -6.75 -0.83 -1.66
N THR A 138 -6.98 0.39 -2.15
CA THR A 138 -6.79 0.74 -3.56
C THR A 138 -5.77 1.87 -3.67
N VAL A 139 -4.65 1.57 -4.34
CA VAL A 139 -3.68 2.57 -4.80
C VAL A 139 -4.09 2.99 -6.19
N THR A 140 -4.41 4.27 -6.37
CA THR A 140 -4.72 4.86 -7.68
C THR A 140 -3.57 5.74 -8.13
N PHE A 141 -2.96 5.40 -9.26
CA PHE A 141 -2.02 6.26 -9.96
C PHE A 141 -2.79 7.24 -10.85
N CYS A 142 -2.40 8.51 -10.82
CA CYS A 142 -3.09 9.63 -11.47
C CYS A 142 -4.58 9.76 -11.07
N PRO A 143 -4.90 9.91 -9.77
CA PRO A 143 -6.27 10.04 -9.27
C PRO A 143 -6.91 11.38 -9.61
#